data_AF-A0A954Q9I4-F1
#
_entry.id   AF-A0A954Q9I4-F1
#
_cell.length_a   1.000
_cell.length_b   1.000
_cell.length_c   1.000
_cell.angle_alpha   90.00
_cell.angle_beta   90.00
_cell.angle_gamma   90.00
#
_symmetry.space_group_name_H-M   'P 1'
#
loop_
_entity.id
_entity.type
_entity.pdbx_description
1 polymer ?
#
loop_
_entity_poly.entity_id
_entity_poly.type
_entity_poly.pdbx_seq_one_letter_code
_entity_poly.pdbx_strand_id
1 'polypeptide(L)'
;MLNHTRLTALLIVFAGFGVTHIQSLAQEPEAATEQPTSAGEAIRDQITDFAAKLQVGGDQSLSKFQQTLGTEPGVIVVNDRAARRAADVLAKAQANALTDYLKLHFEQSGDGYALRDGQQEYREAYLKSSERINKEIEAVAAAIRETTPKIDAETDATKLLVRFLESEGAAPMFYFVVQPYLRPGGALIDRELGKVFVRGEQGKYVIRAGRRPDAEQFVERSRQQTVVISPLQKEMSAWAKDLATPDDFHKRMQAAFADPLFAVLVATKIYEKGNQPGQASMQVNKFFEGLENACRDTVDGLVVRDEAQADIDKLLTEFARAQQASEQVRPMLTQYADRIQADDDLHRQWAELLRGDLAAAMFGPSYEAGKVTPEVAIQATLAKMFTEQDGRLKMISQNEEEIEKFASKMFRDYRDARRRGHSVTEFAAKITDPEMRDAFASTGGKFVMATEAKQALSEINVEGFALWRHEFFESTDAGYVAKAAAFEEVRSILADVEKVGEELKKDDF
;
A
#
# COMPACT_ATOMS: atom_id res chain seq x y z
N MET A 1 28.96 -37.46 17.76
CA MET A 1 27.99 -38.52 17.42
C MET A 1 26.60 -38.02 17.81
N LEU A 2 25.72 -37.93 16.81
CA LEU A 2 24.25 -37.89 16.84
C LEU A 2 23.49 -36.73 17.53
N ASN A 3 22.77 -36.03 16.64
CA ASN A 3 21.48 -35.33 16.79
C ASN A 3 21.46 -33.91 17.38
N HIS A 4 21.63 -32.93 16.50
CA HIS A 4 20.72 -31.79 16.37
C HIS A 4 20.66 -31.32 14.90
N THR A 5 19.91 -32.09 14.11
CA THR A 5 19.39 -31.68 12.81
C THR A 5 17.98 -31.14 13.06
N ARG A 6 17.63 -29.99 12.44
CA ARG A 6 16.35 -29.23 12.54
C ARG A 6 16.38 -28.05 13.52
N LEU A 7 16.98 -26.92 13.13
CA LEU A 7 16.56 -25.58 13.61
C LEU A 7 17.21 -24.44 12.78
N THR A 8 17.06 -24.43 11.45
CA THR A 8 17.49 -23.28 10.63
C THR A 8 16.75 -23.23 9.31
N ALA A 9 15.43 -23.13 9.36
CA ALA A 9 14.60 -22.96 8.17
C ALA A 9 13.25 -22.36 8.58
N LEU A 10 13.19 -21.03 8.83
CA LEU A 10 11.94 -20.26 8.73
C LEU A 10 12.12 -18.73 8.93
N LEU A 11 13.21 -18.12 8.44
CA LEU A 11 13.51 -16.70 8.73
C LEU A 11 13.59 -15.75 7.52
N ILE A 12 13.11 -16.17 6.34
CA ILE A 12 12.92 -15.25 5.19
C ILE A 12 11.59 -15.61 4.52
N VAL A 13 10.51 -15.25 5.19
CA VAL A 13 9.14 -15.50 4.74
C VAL A 13 8.39 -14.17 4.89
N PHE A 14 8.29 -13.45 3.76
CA PHE A 14 7.42 -12.30 3.51
C PHE A 14 7.68 -10.92 4.17
N ALA A 15 8.77 -10.74 4.94
CA ALA A 15 9.21 -9.40 5.40
C ALA A 15 10.65 -8.99 4.97
N GLY A 16 11.33 -9.79 4.14
CA GLY A 16 12.67 -9.48 3.61
C GLY A 16 12.69 -8.85 2.22
N PHE A 17 11.54 -8.43 1.69
CA PHE A 17 11.38 -7.99 0.29
C PHE A 17 11.07 -6.49 0.14
N GLY A 18 11.33 -5.64 1.14
CA GLY A 18 11.04 -4.20 0.99
C GLY A 18 11.54 -3.19 2.02
N VAL A 19 12.43 -3.52 2.97
CA VAL A 19 12.82 -2.52 4.00
C VAL A 19 14.33 -2.29 4.17
N THR A 20 15.23 -3.20 3.77
CA THR A 20 16.69 -2.97 3.92
C THR A 20 17.42 -2.48 2.66
N HIS A 21 16.70 -2.12 1.58
CA HIS A 21 17.35 -1.63 0.35
C HIS A 21 16.62 -0.51 -0.40
N ILE A 22 15.67 0.18 0.24
CA ILE A 22 15.05 1.39 -0.32
C ILE A 22 15.57 2.67 0.36
N GLN A 23 16.22 2.58 1.53
CA GLN A 23 16.87 3.73 2.16
C GLN A 23 18.20 4.14 1.50
N SER A 24 18.76 3.37 0.58
CA SER A 24 19.96 3.74 -0.20
C SER A 24 19.67 4.20 -1.63
N LEU A 25 18.39 4.26 -2.04
CA LEU A 25 17.98 4.55 -3.42
C LEU A 25 17.27 5.91 -3.60
N ALA A 26 17.22 6.73 -2.55
CA ALA A 26 16.95 8.15 -2.60
C ALA A 26 18.16 8.88 -1.98
N GLN A 27 18.57 9.99 -2.57
CA GLN A 27 19.74 10.79 -2.17
C GLN A 27 19.82 11.06 -0.66
N GLU A 28 21.06 11.24 -0.20
CA GLU A 28 21.50 11.61 1.16
C GLU A 28 20.44 12.38 1.98
N PRO A 29 20.10 11.90 3.20
CA PRO A 29 19.69 12.82 4.22
C PRO A 29 20.95 13.54 4.70
N GLU A 30 21.11 14.81 4.31
CA GLU A 30 21.81 15.77 5.17
C GLU A 30 21.29 15.57 6.60
N ALA A 31 22.21 15.18 7.49
CA ALA A 31 22.03 15.02 8.93
C ALA A 31 20.77 14.23 9.34
N ALA A 32 20.94 12.91 9.50
CA ALA A 32 20.08 12.11 10.37
C ALA A 32 20.08 12.72 11.78
N THR A 33 19.15 13.64 12.00
CA THR A 33 18.71 14.01 13.35
C THR A 33 17.74 12.92 13.74
N GLU A 34 18.10 12.18 14.78
CA GLU A 34 17.32 11.17 15.49
C GLU A 34 15.80 11.31 15.32
N GLN A 35 15.16 10.32 14.70
CA GLN A 35 13.74 10.04 14.92
C GLN A 35 13.58 8.65 15.54
N PRO A 36 13.45 8.56 16.87
CA PRO A 36 12.81 7.42 17.51
C PRO A 36 11.84 7.89 18.61
N THR A 37 10.52 7.98 18.36
CA THR A 37 9.59 8.29 19.49
C THR A 37 8.20 7.66 19.42
N SER A 38 7.42 7.78 18.33
CA SER A 38 5.96 7.54 18.46
C SER A 38 5.48 6.12 18.85
N ALA A 39 6.16 5.04 18.43
CA ALA A 39 5.76 3.67 18.79
C ALA A 39 6.37 3.20 20.12
N GLY A 40 7.55 3.71 20.47
CA GLY A 40 8.23 3.41 21.74
C GLY A 40 7.60 4.12 22.94
N GLU A 41 7.05 5.31 22.73
CA GLU A 41 6.30 6.05 23.75
C GLU A 41 4.96 5.37 24.09
N ALA A 42 4.21 4.92 23.07
CA ALA A 42 2.90 4.27 23.29
C ALA A 42 2.99 2.97 24.12
N ILE A 43 4.01 2.13 23.89
CA ILE A 43 4.17 0.88 24.67
C ILE A 43 4.69 1.15 26.09
N ARG A 44 5.50 2.20 26.27
CA ARG A 44 5.95 2.64 27.60
C ARG A 44 4.78 3.08 28.46
N ASP A 45 3.82 3.80 27.88
CA ASP A 45 2.60 4.21 28.58
C ASP A 45 1.75 2.99 28.98
N GLN A 46 1.55 2.03 28.07
CA GLN A 46 0.83 0.77 28.37
C GLN A 46 1.50 -0.05 29.49
N ILE A 47 2.84 -0.15 29.49
CA ILE A 47 3.60 -0.86 30.52
C ILE A 47 3.49 -0.12 31.88
N THR A 48 3.53 1.21 31.86
CA THR A 48 3.39 2.04 33.06
C THR A 48 1.99 1.91 33.66
N ASP A 49 0.96 1.95 32.82
CA ASP A 49 -0.43 1.73 33.22
C ASP A 49 -0.67 0.33 33.80
N PHE A 50 -0.04 -0.68 33.20
CA PHE A 50 -0.06 -2.04 33.73
C PHE A 50 0.62 -2.11 35.10
N ALA A 51 1.79 -1.50 35.26
CA ALA A 51 2.50 -1.46 36.54
C ALA A 51 1.66 -0.78 37.63
N ALA A 52 0.99 0.32 37.32
CA ALA A 52 0.11 1.03 38.26
C ALA A 52 -1.09 0.19 38.72
N LYS A 53 -1.57 -0.72 37.87
CA LYS A 53 -2.73 -1.58 38.12
C LYS A 53 -2.35 -2.99 38.60
N LEU A 54 -1.06 -3.30 38.75
CA LEU A 54 -0.60 -4.63 39.15
C LEU A 54 -0.85 -4.88 40.65
N GLN A 55 -1.57 -5.95 40.98
CA GLN A 55 -1.80 -6.37 42.36
C GLN A 55 -0.65 -7.24 42.86
N VAL A 56 0.02 -6.76 43.91
CA VAL A 56 1.26 -7.35 44.42
C VAL A 56 1.01 -8.40 45.50
N GLY A 57 -0.10 -8.31 46.23
CA GLY A 57 -0.55 -9.32 47.21
C GLY A 57 0.44 -9.68 48.33
N GLY A 58 1.48 -8.88 48.57
CA GLY A 58 2.57 -9.17 49.51
C GLY A 58 3.73 -10.00 48.96
N ASP A 59 3.71 -10.37 47.67
CA ASP A 59 4.81 -11.08 47.01
C ASP A 59 5.97 -10.14 46.67
N GLN A 60 7.16 -10.46 47.18
CA GLN A 60 8.36 -9.64 47.00
C GLN A 60 8.84 -9.61 45.53
N SER A 61 8.65 -10.69 44.77
CA SER A 61 9.05 -10.75 43.37
C SER A 61 8.15 -9.89 42.51
N LEU A 62 6.83 -9.93 42.75
CA LEU A 62 5.88 -9.04 42.08
C LEU A 62 6.12 -7.57 42.44
N SER A 63 6.53 -7.28 43.67
CA SER A 63 6.85 -5.90 44.09
C SER A 63 8.10 -5.37 43.38
N LYS A 64 9.16 -6.18 43.34
CA LYS A 64 10.38 -5.85 42.59
C LYS A 64 10.07 -5.68 41.10
N PHE A 65 9.24 -6.56 40.54
CA PHE A 65 8.81 -6.47 39.15
C PHE A 65 8.04 -5.19 38.85
N GLN A 66 7.04 -4.84 39.67
CA GLN A 66 6.28 -3.59 39.53
C GLN A 66 7.18 -2.36 39.47
N GLN A 67 8.20 -2.30 40.34
CA GLN A 67 9.18 -1.20 40.34
C GLN A 67 10.03 -1.20 39.07
N THR A 68 10.50 -2.38 38.64
CA THR A 68 11.31 -2.56 37.43
C THR A 68 10.58 -2.12 36.17
N LEU A 69 9.27 -2.33 36.06
CA LEU A 69 8.48 -1.90 34.91
C LEU A 69 8.53 -0.38 34.66
N GLY A 70 8.81 0.43 35.69
CA GLY A 70 9.00 1.89 35.58
C GLY A 70 10.41 2.32 35.15
N THR A 71 11.30 1.38 34.85
CA THR A 71 12.70 1.65 34.45
C THR A 71 12.90 1.38 32.97
N GLU A 72 13.86 2.05 32.33
CA GLU A 72 14.21 1.83 30.92
C GLU A 72 14.61 0.38 30.61
N PRO A 73 15.49 -0.30 31.38
CA PRO A 73 15.78 -1.73 31.18
C PRO A 73 14.52 -2.61 31.32
N GLY A 74 13.64 -2.29 32.25
CA GLY A 74 12.37 -3.01 32.44
C GLY A 74 11.43 -2.90 31.24
N VAL A 75 11.29 -1.68 30.70
CA VAL A 75 10.51 -1.42 29.49
C VAL A 75 11.11 -2.18 28.30
N ILE A 76 12.44 -2.16 28.12
CA ILE A 76 13.12 -2.88 27.03
C ILE A 76 12.83 -4.38 27.10
N VAL A 77 13.03 -5.01 28.25
CA VAL A 77 12.87 -6.47 28.39
C VAL A 77 11.42 -6.91 28.19
N VAL A 78 10.45 -6.18 28.76
CA VAL A 78 9.02 -6.50 28.59
C VAL A 78 8.57 -6.25 27.15
N ASN A 79 9.07 -5.19 26.51
CA ASN A 79 8.82 -4.96 25.10
C ASN A 79 9.40 -6.08 24.22
N ASP A 80 10.59 -6.61 24.52
CA ASP A 80 11.14 -7.77 23.81
C ASP A 80 10.26 -9.02 23.99
N ARG A 81 9.75 -9.26 25.20
CA ARG A 81 8.78 -10.36 25.45
C ARG A 81 7.50 -10.18 24.64
N ALA A 82 6.94 -8.97 24.64
CA ALA A 82 5.78 -8.60 23.84
C ALA A 82 6.04 -8.83 22.34
N ALA A 83 7.19 -8.37 21.83
CA ALA A 83 7.58 -8.52 20.44
C ALA A 83 7.71 -9.99 20.02
N ARG A 84 8.28 -10.86 20.88
CA ARG A 84 8.36 -12.31 20.62
C ARG A 84 6.97 -12.95 20.53
N ARG A 85 6.04 -12.60 21.42
CA ARG A 85 4.65 -13.10 21.35
C ARG A 85 3.94 -12.63 20.10
N ALA A 86 4.15 -11.38 19.70
CA ALA A 86 3.63 -10.87 18.45
C ALA A 86 4.20 -11.65 17.25
N ALA A 87 5.51 -11.89 17.24
CA ALA A 87 6.19 -12.67 16.20
C ALA A 87 5.68 -14.12 16.12
N ASP A 88 5.43 -14.79 17.25
CA ASP A 88 4.90 -16.17 17.27
C ASP A 88 3.51 -16.27 16.64
N VAL A 89 2.62 -15.31 16.95
CA VAL A 89 1.27 -15.26 16.37
C VAL A 89 1.33 -14.92 14.89
N LEU A 90 2.14 -13.92 14.51
CA LEU A 90 2.34 -13.57 13.11
C LEU A 90 2.93 -14.74 12.32
N ALA A 91 3.88 -15.48 12.88
CA ALA A 91 4.47 -16.66 12.24
C ALA A 91 3.43 -17.76 12.01
N LYS A 92 2.55 -18.03 12.98
CA LYS A 92 1.43 -18.98 12.83
C LYS A 92 0.43 -18.51 11.77
N ALA A 93 0.05 -17.24 11.81
CA ALA A 93 -0.84 -16.66 10.82
C ALA A 93 -0.23 -16.74 9.40
N GLN A 94 1.05 -16.41 9.25
CA GLN A 94 1.78 -16.54 7.99
C GLN A 94 1.82 -17.97 7.47
N ALA A 95 2.02 -18.95 8.36
CA ALA A 95 2.03 -20.37 8.00
C ALA A 95 0.67 -20.83 7.44
N ASN A 96 -0.43 -20.25 7.92
CA ASN A 96 -1.79 -20.63 7.52
C ASN A 96 -2.42 -19.68 6.49
N ALA A 97 -1.82 -18.53 6.21
CA ALA A 97 -2.40 -17.44 5.41
C ALA A 97 -2.99 -17.91 4.08
N LEU A 98 -2.24 -18.72 3.33
CA LEU A 98 -2.71 -19.27 2.06
C LEU A 98 -3.92 -20.18 2.25
N THR A 99 -3.87 -21.08 3.22
CA THR A 99 -4.96 -22.01 3.50
C THR A 99 -6.22 -21.26 3.95
N ASP A 100 -6.07 -20.27 4.82
CA ASP A 100 -7.17 -19.47 5.36
C ASP A 100 -7.79 -18.58 4.27
N TYR A 101 -6.95 -17.96 3.43
CA TYR A 101 -7.38 -17.22 2.24
C TYR A 101 -8.20 -18.11 1.29
N LEU A 102 -7.72 -19.32 0.98
CA LEU A 102 -8.45 -20.23 0.09
C LEU A 102 -9.78 -20.68 0.68
N LYS A 103 -9.84 -20.95 1.99
CA LYS A 103 -11.09 -21.34 2.69
C LYS A 103 -12.12 -20.23 2.75
N LEU A 104 -11.69 -18.96 2.68
CA LEU A 104 -12.57 -17.81 2.67
C LEU A 104 -13.44 -17.77 1.40
N HIS A 105 -12.86 -18.12 0.25
CA HIS A 105 -13.52 -18.00 -1.04
C HIS A 105 -14.03 -19.33 -1.61
N PHE A 106 -13.41 -20.44 -1.21
CA PHE A 106 -13.72 -21.76 -1.74
C PHE A 106 -14.21 -22.72 -0.66
N GLU A 107 -15.06 -23.65 -1.08
CA GLU A 107 -15.47 -24.80 -0.30
C GLU A 107 -15.20 -26.09 -1.07
N GLN A 108 -15.01 -27.18 -0.32
CA GLN A 108 -14.79 -28.48 -0.91
C GLN A 108 -16.10 -29.01 -1.50
N SER A 109 -16.08 -29.35 -2.78
CA SER A 109 -17.21 -29.91 -3.51
C SER A 109 -16.75 -31.17 -4.24
N GLY A 110 -17.09 -32.33 -3.67
CA GLY A 110 -16.55 -33.63 -4.08
C GLY A 110 -15.01 -33.67 -3.96
N ASP A 111 -14.35 -34.02 -5.07
CA ASP A 111 -12.88 -34.09 -5.19
C ASP A 111 -12.23 -32.73 -5.50
N GLY A 112 -13.03 -31.68 -5.69
CA GLY A 112 -12.59 -30.35 -6.08
C GLY A 112 -12.96 -29.25 -5.10
N TYR A 113 -12.69 -28.02 -5.52
CA TYR A 113 -13.05 -26.80 -4.81
C TYR A 113 -14.01 -25.96 -5.68
N ALA A 114 -15.14 -25.58 -5.11
CA ALA A 114 -16.10 -24.66 -5.72
C ALA A 114 -16.01 -23.31 -5.02
N LEU A 115 -16.30 -22.23 -5.77
CA LEU A 115 -16.52 -20.94 -5.15
C LEU A 115 -17.72 -21.03 -4.22
N ARG A 116 -17.63 -20.42 -3.04
CA ARG A 116 -18.75 -20.33 -2.11
C ARG A 116 -19.87 -19.47 -2.71
N ASP A 117 -21.09 -19.73 -2.26
CA ASP A 117 -22.24 -18.89 -2.58
C ASP A 117 -21.98 -17.41 -2.23
N GLY A 118 -22.38 -16.51 -3.12
CA GLY A 118 -22.19 -15.07 -2.96
C GLY A 118 -20.80 -14.53 -3.34
N GLN A 119 -19.88 -15.36 -3.85
CA GLN A 119 -18.52 -14.94 -4.25
C GLN A 119 -18.40 -14.47 -5.71
N GLN A 120 -19.50 -14.06 -6.36
CA GLN A 120 -19.46 -13.66 -7.77
C GLN A 120 -18.64 -12.38 -7.99
N GLU A 121 -18.77 -11.38 -7.11
CA GLU A 121 -17.98 -10.15 -7.18
C GLU A 121 -16.48 -10.43 -6.99
N TYR A 122 -16.14 -11.32 -6.06
CA TYR A 122 -14.76 -11.79 -5.87
C TYR A 122 -14.22 -12.45 -7.13
N ARG A 123 -14.98 -13.36 -7.74
CA ARG A 123 -14.63 -14.03 -8.99
C ARG A 123 -14.28 -13.02 -10.07
N GLU A 124 -15.17 -12.06 -10.34
CA GLU A 124 -14.99 -11.06 -11.37
C GLU A 124 -13.77 -10.15 -11.09
N ALA A 125 -13.61 -9.70 -9.85
CA ALA A 125 -12.47 -8.89 -9.43
C ALA A 125 -11.13 -9.64 -9.57
N TYR A 126 -11.10 -10.93 -9.21
CA TYR A 126 -9.92 -11.77 -9.28
C TYR A 126 -9.51 -12.02 -10.73
N LEU A 127 -10.47 -12.40 -11.60
CA LEU A 127 -10.22 -12.64 -13.03
C LEU A 127 -9.68 -11.37 -13.70
N LYS A 128 -10.34 -10.23 -13.50
CA LYS A 128 -9.92 -8.93 -14.05
C LYS A 128 -8.53 -8.53 -13.56
N SER A 129 -8.23 -8.76 -12.28
CA SER A 129 -6.92 -8.43 -11.71
C SER A 129 -5.82 -9.34 -12.25
N SER A 130 -6.09 -10.64 -12.36
CA SER A 130 -5.16 -11.63 -12.92
C SER A 130 -4.83 -11.31 -14.38
N GLU A 131 -5.84 -11.08 -15.22
CA GLU A 131 -5.66 -10.74 -16.64
C GLU A 131 -4.82 -9.46 -16.80
N ARG A 132 -5.14 -8.42 -16.03
CA ARG A 132 -4.40 -7.15 -16.07
C ARG A 132 -2.94 -7.33 -15.66
N ILE A 133 -2.67 -8.07 -14.59
CA ILE A 133 -1.28 -8.34 -14.15
C ILE A 133 -0.53 -9.16 -15.21
N ASN A 134 -1.17 -10.15 -15.84
CA ASN A 134 -0.55 -10.90 -16.92
C ASN A 134 -0.14 -9.98 -18.08
N LYS A 135 -1.01 -9.06 -18.51
CA LYS A 135 -0.69 -8.05 -19.54
C LYS A 135 0.48 -7.15 -19.15
N GLU A 136 0.57 -6.74 -17.88
CA GLU A 136 1.71 -5.94 -17.41
C GLU A 136 3.01 -6.74 -17.38
N ILE A 137 2.97 -8.01 -16.96
CA ILE A 137 4.14 -8.91 -17.00
C ILE A 137 4.59 -9.14 -18.45
N GLU A 138 3.65 -9.27 -19.40
CA GLU A 138 3.96 -9.36 -20.83
C GLU A 138 4.63 -8.09 -21.36
N ALA A 139 4.16 -6.91 -20.96
CA ALA A 139 4.78 -5.64 -21.32
C ALA A 139 6.20 -5.52 -20.74
N VAL A 140 6.41 -5.92 -19.48
CA VAL A 140 7.75 -6.03 -18.87
C VAL A 140 8.62 -7.01 -19.66
N ALA A 141 8.09 -8.15 -20.08
CA ALA A 141 8.81 -9.12 -20.90
C ALA A 141 9.21 -8.55 -22.27
N ALA A 142 8.35 -7.74 -22.91
CA ALA A 142 8.66 -7.06 -24.15
C ALA A 142 9.81 -6.06 -23.97
N ALA A 143 9.74 -5.22 -22.93
CA ALA A 143 10.78 -4.25 -22.62
C ALA A 143 12.13 -4.90 -22.24
N ILE A 144 12.12 -6.03 -21.51
CA ILE A 144 13.33 -6.82 -21.25
C ILE A 144 13.91 -7.34 -22.58
N ARG A 145 13.09 -7.94 -23.45
CA ARG A 145 13.54 -8.45 -24.76
C ARG A 145 14.17 -7.36 -25.64
N GLU A 146 13.66 -6.13 -25.56
CA GLU A 146 14.24 -5.01 -26.30
C GLU A 146 15.58 -4.53 -25.71
N THR A 147 15.73 -4.63 -24.38
CA THR A 147 16.89 -4.09 -23.67
C THR A 147 18.06 -5.07 -23.59
N THR A 148 17.80 -6.37 -23.41
CA THR A 148 18.84 -7.40 -23.24
C THR A 148 19.89 -7.41 -24.36
N PRO A 149 19.54 -7.30 -25.67
CA PRO A 149 20.53 -7.29 -26.75
C PRO A 149 21.47 -6.07 -26.72
N LYS A 150 21.10 -5.01 -26.00
CA LYS A 150 21.91 -3.79 -25.87
C LYS A 150 23.02 -3.99 -24.82
N ILE A 151 22.90 -4.96 -23.91
CA ILE A 151 23.90 -5.21 -22.84
C ILE A 151 25.17 -5.81 -23.42
N ASP A 152 26.30 -5.20 -23.08
CA ASP A 152 27.62 -5.73 -23.43
C ASP A 152 28.02 -6.85 -22.47
N ALA A 153 28.01 -8.10 -22.96
CA ALA A 153 28.22 -9.31 -22.17
C ALA A 153 29.71 -9.71 -22.11
N GLU A 154 30.59 -8.78 -21.76
CA GLU A 154 32.04 -9.00 -21.76
C GLU A 154 32.50 -9.80 -20.52
N THR A 155 31.89 -9.54 -19.37
CA THR A 155 32.26 -10.15 -18.07
C THR A 155 31.36 -11.32 -17.69
N ASP A 156 31.79 -12.14 -16.74
CA ASP A 156 30.97 -13.25 -16.26
C ASP A 156 29.71 -12.76 -15.52
N ALA A 157 29.80 -11.64 -14.81
CA ALA A 157 28.64 -11.02 -14.17
C ALA A 157 27.59 -10.51 -15.19
N THR A 158 28.04 -9.84 -16.27
CA THR A 158 27.14 -9.35 -17.33
C THR A 158 26.54 -10.50 -18.14
N LYS A 159 27.31 -11.56 -18.43
CA LYS A 159 26.77 -12.81 -19.02
C LYS A 159 25.74 -13.48 -18.11
N LEU A 160 25.98 -13.51 -16.78
CA LEU A 160 25.03 -14.06 -15.82
C LEU A 160 23.72 -13.26 -15.79
N LEU A 161 23.81 -11.93 -15.84
CA LEU A 161 22.63 -11.07 -15.93
C LEU A 161 21.86 -11.30 -17.23
N VAL A 162 22.54 -11.32 -18.39
CA VAL A 162 21.90 -11.61 -19.68
C VAL A 162 21.20 -12.97 -19.65
N ARG A 163 21.87 -14.00 -19.13
CA ARG A 163 21.26 -15.33 -18.94
C ARG A 163 20.01 -15.28 -18.05
N PHE A 164 20.00 -14.45 -17.01
CA PHE A 164 18.80 -14.25 -16.20
C PHE A 164 17.69 -13.56 -16.99
N LEU A 165 18.01 -12.46 -17.70
CA LEU A 165 17.05 -11.67 -18.47
C LEU A 165 16.40 -12.46 -19.62
N GLU A 166 17.09 -13.47 -20.16
CA GLU A 166 16.56 -14.39 -21.17
C GLU A 166 15.74 -15.55 -20.59
N SER A 167 15.71 -15.70 -19.27
CA SER A 167 14.98 -16.80 -18.61
C SER A 167 13.48 -16.51 -18.46
N GLU A 168 12.69 -17.57 -18.29
CA GLU A 168 11.26 -17.49 -17.95
C GLU A 168 10.97 -16.71 -16.64
N GLY A 169 11.98 -16.58 -15.77
CA GLY A 169 11.86 -15.87 -14.49
C GLY A 169 12.08 -14.37 -14.58
N ALA A 170 12.61 -13.86 -15.71
CA ALA A 170 12.98 -12.45 -15.84
C ALA A 170 11.78 -11.52 -15.64
N ALA A 171 10.75 -11.68 -16.46
CA ALA A 171 9.60 -10.78 -16.47
C ALA A 171 8.80 -10.80 -15.16
N PRO A 172 8.47 -11.95 -14.55
CA PRO A 172 7.78 -11.97 -13.25
C PRO A 172 8.60 -11.30 -12.13
N MET A 173 9.92 -11.53 -12.11
CA MET A 173 10.77 -10.94 -11.07
C MET A 173 10.99 -9.44 -11.27
N PHE A 174 11.20 -8.99 -12.51
CA PHE A 174 11.26 -7.56 -12.80
C PHE A 174 9.93 -6.88 -12.54
N TYR A 175 8.80 -7.51 -12.89
CA TYR A 175 7.48 -7.00 -12.53
C TYR A 175 7.37 -6.73 -11.03
N PHE A 176 7.81 -7.66 -10.17
CA PHE A 176 7.83 -7.43 -8.72
C PHE A 176 8.66 -6.19 -8.32
N VAL A 177 9.79 -5.95 -8.98
CA VAL A 177 10.67 -4.79 -8.72
C VAL A 177 10.02 -3.49 -9.21
N VAL A 178 9.39 -3.49 -10.39
CA VAL A 178 8.88 -2.27 -11.03
C VAL A 178 7.42 -1.97 -10.72
N GLN A 179 6.66 -2.93 -10.17
CA GLN A 179 5.23 -2.79 -9.89
C GLN A 179 4.88 -1.53 -9.06
N PRO A 180 5.67 -1.10 -8.07
CA PRO A 180 5.40 0.14 -7.35
C PRO A 180 5.41 1.39 -8.25
N TYR A 181 6.15 1.38 -9.36
CA TYR A 181 6.20 2.48 -10.33
C TYR A 181 5.17 2.31 -11.45
N LEU A 182 4.80 1.08 -11.80
CA LEU A 182 3.70 0.80 -12.74
C LEU A 182 2.33 1.07 -12.10
N ARG A 183 2.23 0.88 -10.77
CA ARG A 183 1.01 1.05 -9.97
C ARG A 183 1.35 1.79 -8.68
N PRO A 184 1.64 3.10 -8.74
CA PRO A 184 2.01 3.88 -7.56
C PRO A 184 0.88 3.95 -6.52
N GLY A 185 -0.37 3.67 -6.89
CA GLY A 185 -1.58 3.93 -6.11
C GLY A 185 -1.53 3.48 -4.65
N GLY A 186 -1.24 2.21 -4.37
CA GLY A 186 -1.18 1.72 -2.98
C GLY A 186 -0.09 2.43 -2.16
N ALA A 187 1.13 2.50 -2.70
CA ALA A 187 2.26 3.14 -2.03
C ALA A 187 2.09 4.66 -1.90
N LEU A 188 1.48 5.31 -2.88
CA LEU A 188 1.15 6.74 -2.90
C LEU A 188 0.09 7.06 -1.84
N ILE A 189 -1.00 6.30 -1.82
CA ILE A 189 -2.06 6.47 -0.82
C ILE A 189 -1.50 6.23 0.58
N ASP A 190 -0.74 5.15 0.79
CA ASP A 190 -0.10 4.88 2.08
C ASP A 190 0.88 5.98 2.48
N ARG A 191 1.64 6.54 1.54
CA ARG A 191 2.57 7.65 1.80
C ARG A 191 1.86 8.93 2.17
N GLU A 192 0.82 9.31 1.42
CA GLU A 192 0.10 10.57 1.64
C GLU A 192 -0.82 10.49 2.86
N LEU A 193 -1.63 9.43 2.97
CA LEU A 193 -2.52 9.23 4.11
C LEU A 193 -1.75 8.85 5.38
N GLY A 194 -0.62 8.17 5.24
CA GLY A 194 0.28 7.85 6.35
C GLY A 194 0.85 9.09 7.06
N LYS A 195 0.80 10.28 6.46
CA LYS A 195 1.16 11.54 7.14
C LYS A 195 0.15 11.93 8.23
N VAL A 196 -1.11 11.52 8.07
CA VAL A 196 -2.24 11.86 8.95
C VAL A 196 -2.62 10.68 9.84
N PHE A 197 -2.63 9.48 9.28
CA PHE A 197 -3.07 8.27 9.96
C PHE A 197 -1.90 7.42 10.47
N VAL A 198 -2.15 6.67 11.54
CA VAL A 198 -1.35 5.55 12.05
C VAL A 198 -2.29 4.40 12.36
N ARG A 199 -1.76 3.18 12.52
CA ARG A 199 -2.59 2.07 12.98
C ARG A 199 -2.77 2.16 14.50
N GLY A 200 -4.01 2.05 14.95
CA GLY A 200 -4.39 1.97 16.37
C GLY A 200 -4.45 0.54 16.90
N GLU A 201 -4.81 0.41 18.18
CA GLU A 201 -4.91 -0.83 18.97
C GLU A 201 -5.84 -1.91 18.36
N GLN A 202 -6.83 -1.50 17.57
CA GLN A 202 -7.76 -2.42 16.91
C GLN A 202 -7.37 -2.75 15.47
N GLY A 203 -6.15 -2.39 15.04
CA GLY A 203 -5.69 -2.56 13.66
C GLY A 203 -6.33 -1.58 12.66
N LYS A 204 -7.23 -0.72 13.12
CA LYS A 204 -7.85 0.35 12.34
C LYS A 204 -6.92 1.56 12.25
N TYR A 205 -7.04 2.34 11.18
CA TYR A 205 -6.34 3.60 11.01
C TYR A 205 -6.98 4.68 11.89
N VAL A 206 -6.15 5.29 12.74
CA VAL A 206 -6.49 6.42 13.59
C VAL A 206 -5.67 7.64 13.21
N ILE A 207 -6.25 8.82 13.35
CA ILE A 207 -5.57 10.09 13.13
C ILE A 207 -4.53 10.26 14.23
N ARG A 208 -3.28 10.55 13.84
CA ARG A 208 -2.20 10.86 14.78
C ARG A 208 -2.62 12.03 15.66
N ALA A 209 -2.48 11.91 16.98
CA ALA A 209 -2.90 12.96 17.91
C ALA A 209 -2.32 14.35 17.53
N GLY A 210 -1.03 14.42 17.21
CA GLY A 210 -0.37 15.66 16.76
C GLY A 210 -0.76 16.17 15.37
N ARG A 211 -1.55 15.41 14.60
CA ARG A 211 -2.05 15.79 13.25
C ARG A 211 -3.55 16.03 13.22
N ARG A 212 -4.23 15.95 14.35
CA ARG A 212 -5.68 16.20 14.43
C ARG A 212 -6.09 17.59 13.91
N PRO A 213 -5.38 18.70 14.24
CA PRO A 213 -5.72 20.02 13.68
C PRO A 213 -5.56 20.08 12.15
N ASP A 214 -4.49 19.47 11.62
CA ASP A 214 -4.25 19.38 10.17
C ASP A 214 -5.38 18.58 9.49
N ALA A 215 -5.81 17.49 10.12
CA ALA A 215 -6.87 16.62 9.66
C ALA A 215 -8.24 17.33 9.65
N GLU A 216 -8.56 18.10 10.68
CA GLU A 216 -9.77 18.93 10.76
C GLU A 216 -9.77 20.03 9.68
N GLN A 217 -8.65 20.72 9.53
CA GLN A 217 -8.50 21.76 8.51
C GLN A 217 -8.64 21.20 7.09
N PHE A 218 -8.17 19.97 6.85
CA PHE A 218 -8.33 19.31 5.55
C PHE A 218 -9.79 18.97 5.26
N VAL A 219 -10.49 18.38 6.24
CA VAL A 219 -11.93 18.06 6.10
C VAL A 219 -12.76 19.32 5.88
N GLU A 220 -12.48 20.38 6.63
CA GLU A 220 -13.18 21.66 6.48
C GLU A 220 -12.92 22.28 5.11
N ARG A 221 -11.67 22.31 4.63
CA ARG A 221 -11.35 22.77 3.28
C ARG A 221 -12.08 21.95 2.21
N SER A 222 -12.15 20.64 2.39
CA SER A 222 -12.82 19.76 1.44
C SER A 222 -14.33 19.96 1.42
N ARG A 223 -14.96 20.19 2.58
CA ARG A 223 -16.37 20.59 2.68
C ARG A 223 -16.65 21.89 1.95
N GLN A 224 -15.77 22.89 2.10
CA GLN A 224 -15.89 24.16 1.38
C GLN A 224 -15.84 23.97 -0.13
N GLN A 225 -15.02 23.02 -0.62
CA GLN A 225 -15.01 22.67 -2.06
C GLN A 225 -16.33 22.01 -2.48
N THR A 226 -16.90 21.11 -1.66
CA THR A 226 -18.18 20.47 -1.94
C THR A 226 -19.34 21.46 -2.11
N VAL A 227 -19.32 22.59 -1.39
CA VAL A 227 -20.32 23.66 -1.54
C VAL A 227 -20.33 24.25 -2.94
N VAL A 228 -19.18 24.34 -3.61
CA VAL A 228 -19.06 24.86 -4.99
C VAL A 228 -19.31 23.77 -6.04
N ILE A 229 -18.96 22.53 -5.73
CA ILE A 229 -19.15 21.39 -6.64
C ILE A 229 -20.63 21.19 -7.00
N SER A 230 -21.55 21.24 -6.03
CA SER A 230 -22.97 20.94 -6.31
C SER A 230 -23.63 21.93 -7.28
N PRO A 231 -23.48 23.28 -7.12
CA PRO A 231 -23.92 24.23 -8.13
C PRO A 231 -23.27 24.00 -9.50
N LEU A 232 -21.96 23.75 -9.53
CA LEU A 232 -21.21 23.52 -10.77
C LEU A 232 -21.72 22.28 -11.52
N GLN A 233 -22.02 21.20 -10.82
CA GLN A 233 -22.62 19.98 -11.40
C GLN A 233 -23.99 20.25 -12.01
N LYS A 234 -24.85 21.03 -11.33
CA LYS A 234 -26.17 21.38 -11.86
C LYS A 234 -26.06 22.22 -13.12
N GLU A 235 -25.19 23.22 -13.11
CA GLU A 235 -25.00 24.13 -14.24
C GLU A 235 -24.36 23.42 -15.43
N MET A 236 -23.33 22.59 -15.21
CA MET A 236 -22.74 21.76 -16.28
C MET A 236 -23.74 20.77 -16.88
N SER A 237 -24.59 20.16 -16.06
CA SER A 237 -25.65 19.27 -16.53
C SER A 237 -26.73 20.01 -17.32
N ALA A 238 -27.00 21.28 -17.01
CA ALA A 238 -27.87 22.14 -17.81
C ALA A 238 -27.21 22.44 -19.17
N TRP A 239 -25.97 22.91 -19.15
CA TRP A 239 -25.15 23.13 -20.35
C TRP A 239 -25.08 21.90 -21.27
N ALA A 240 -24.93 20.71 -20.70
CA ALA A 240 -24.92 19.46 -21.47
C ALA A 240 -26.18 19.29 -22.33
N LYS A 241 -27.34 19.74 -21.83
CA LYS A 241 -28.63 19.64 -22.55
C LYS A 241 -28.76 20.68 -23.65
N ASP A 242 -28.10 21.82 -23.49
CA ASP A 242 -28.12 22.93 -24.45
C ASP A 242 -27.13 22.72 -25.61
N LEU A 243 -26.12 21.85 -25.44
CA LEU A 243 -25.16 21.48 -26.48
C LEU A 243 -25.81 20.67 -27.61
N ALA A 244 -25.61 21.13 -28.85
CA ALA A 244 -25.88 20.34 -30.04
C ALA A 244 -24.80 19.26 -30.24
N THR A 245 -25.09 18.22 -31.02
CA THR A 245 -24.14 17.12 -31.30
C THR A 245 -23.88 16.87 -32.80
N PRO A 246 -23.46 17.91 -33.55
CA PRO A 246 -23.26 17.81 -35.00
C PRO A 246 -22.13 16.84 -35.40
N ASP A 247 -21.19 16.57 -34.49
CA ASP A 247 -20.04 15.70 -34.72
C ASP A 247 -19.61 14.96 -33.44
N ASP A 248 -18.57 14.13 -33.53
CA ASP A 248 -18.07 13.34 -32.40
C ASP A 248 -17.33 14.19 -31.35
N PHE A 249 -16.81 15.37 -31.71
CA PHE A 249 -16.21 16.29 -30.73
C PHE A 249 -17.30 16.86 -29.81
N HIS A 250 -18.43 17.30 -30.36
CA HIS A 250 -19.55 17.81 -29.58
C HIS A 250 -20.25 16.73 -28.76
N LYS A 251 -20.35 15.49 -29.27
CA LYS A 251 -20.82 14.34 -28.46
C LYS A 251 -19.91 14.09 -27.25
N ARG A 252 -18.59 14.13 -27.43
CA ARG A 252 -17.63 14.00 -26.31
C ARG A 252 -17.79 15.15 -25.31
N MET A 253 -17.98 16.38 -25.80
CA MET A 253 -18.21 17.54 -24.93
C MET A 253 -19.50 17.38 -24.10
N GLN A 254 -20.63 17.05 -24.75
CA GLN A 254 -21.89 16.81 -24.05
C GLN A 254 -21.77 15.70 -23.00
N ALA A 255 -21.12 14.59 -23.34
CA ALA A 255 -20.90 13.49 -22.40
C ALA A 255 -20.04 13.92 -21.19
N ALA A 256 -18.98 14.70 -21.41
CA ALA A 256 -18.14 15.22 -20.33
C ALA A 256 -18.90 16.18 -19.41
N PHE A 257 -19.69 17.10 -19.97
CA PHE A 257 -20.51 18.04 -19.19
C PHE A 257 -21.63 17.37 -18.40
N ALA A 258 -22.13 16.23 -18.88
CA ALA A 258 -23.10 15.41 -18.17
C ALA A 258 -22.47 14.60 -17.01
N ASP A 259 -21.15 14.41 -16.99
CA ASP A 259 -20.45 13.64 -15.97
C ASP A 259 -20.20 14.48 -14.70
N PRO A 260 -20.72 14.07 -13.53
CA PRO A 260 -20.49 14.77 -12.26
C PRO A 260 -19.02 14.94 -11.87
N LEU A 261 -18.12 14.04 -12.30
CA LEU A 261 -16.69 14.11 -12.02
C LEU A 261 -16.03 15.28 -12.75
N PHE A 262 -16.55 15.69 -13.90
CA PHE A 262 -16.00 16.82 -14.64
C PHE A 262 -16.13 18.12 -13.84
N ALA A 263 -17.27 18.33 -13.19
CA ALA A 263 -17.48 19.43 -12.27
C ALA A 263 -16.53 19.37 -11.06
N VAL A 264 -16.32 18.18 -10.47
CA VAL A 264 -15.36 18.00 -9.37
C VAL A 264 -13.96 18.40 -9.80
N LEU A 265 -13.50 17.97 -10.98
CA LEU A 265 -12.16 18.30 -11.50
C LEU A 265 -12.00 19.80 -11.79
N VAL A 266 -13.02 20.45 -12.34
CA VAL A 266 -13.02 21.90 -12.54
C VAL A 266 -12.98 22.63 -11.19
N ALA A 267 -13.76 22.18 -10.21
CA ALA A 267 -13.70 22.74 -8.86
C ALA A 267 -12.30 22.58 -8.24
N THR A 268 -11.69 21.40 -8.29
CA THR A 268 -10.32 21.17 -7.78
C THR A 268 -9.31 22.14 -8.41
N LYS A 269 -9.34 22.32 -9.74
CA LYS A 269 -8.47 23.29 -10.45
C LYS A 269 -8.71 24.74 -10.01
N ILE A 270 -9.94 25.11 -9.70
CA ILE A 270 -10.28 26.44 -9.18
C ILE A 270 -9.65 26.64 -7.79
N TYR A 271 -9.70 25.64 -6.92
CA TYR A 271 -9.14 25.72 -5.57
C TYR A 271 -7.62 25.55 -5.48
N GLU A 272 -6.99 24.79 -6.38
CA GLU A 272 -5.52 24.64 -6.48
C GLU A 272 -4.80 25.98 -6.68
N LYS A 273 -5.46 26.97 -7.29
CA LYS A 273 -4.92 28.33 -7.46
C LYS A 273 -4.90 29.17 -6.17
N GLY A 274 -5.15 28.56 -5.01
CA GLY A 274 -5.14 29.23 -3.70
C GLY A 274 -6.34 30.13 -3.46
N ASN A 275 -7.42 29.96 -4.23
CA ASN A 275 -8.62 30.79 -4.12
C ASN A 275 -9.38 30.50 -2.81
N GLN A 276 -9.71 31.55 -2.07
CA GLN A 276 -10.65 31.45 -0.94
C GLN A 276 -12.08 31.17 -1.44
N PRO A 277 -13.02 30.67 -0.59
CA PRO A 277 -14.38 30.33 -1.02
C PRO A 277 -15.12 31.44 -1.78
N GLY A 278 -14.97 32.71 -1.39
CA GLY A 278 -15.56 33.84 -2.10
C GLY A 278 -14.95 34.09 -3.49
N GLN A 279 -13.68 33.75 -3.69
CA GLN A 279 -13.01 33.83 -5.00
C GLN A 279 -13.40 32.64 -5.89
N ALA A 280 -13.67 31.47 -5.32
CA ALA A 280 -14.07 30.28 -6.08
C ALA A 280 -15.37 30.52 -6.88
N SER A 281 -16.37 31.18 -6.29
CA SER A 281 -17.63 31.51 -6.99
C SER A 281 -17.40 32.43 -8.21
N MET A 282 -16.52 33.42 -8.08
CA MET A 282 -16.15 34.29 -9.20
C MET A 282 -15.43 33.51 -10.31
N GLN A 283 -14.57 32.55 -9.95
CA GLN A 283 -13.88 31.70 -10.94
C GLN A 283 -14.85 30.75 -11.66
N VAL A 284 -15.87 30.26 -10.97
CA VAL A 284 -16.96 29.47 -11.60
C VAL A 284 -17.71 30.32 -12.63
N ASN A 285 -18.07 31.56 -12.30
CA ASN A 285 -18.72 32.44 -13.27
C ASN A 285 -17.82 32.72 -14.47
N LYS A 286 -16.53 33.00 -14.25
CA LYS A 286 -15.54 33.18 -15.33
C LYS A 286 -15.40 31.94 -16.21
N PHE A 287 -15.51 30.74 -15.63
CA PHE A 287 -15.49 29.50 -16.39
C PHE A 287 -16.69 29.44 -17.35
N PHE A 288 -17.91 29.70 -16.87
CA PHE A 288 -19.10 29.71 -17.72
C PHE A 288 -19.13 30.87 -18.72
N GLU A 289 -18.69 32.07 -18.34
CA GLU A 289 -18.48 33.18 -19.28
C GLU A 289 -17.49 32.80 -20.38
N GLY A 290 -16.44 32.04 -20.05
CA GLY A 290 -15.52 31.49 -21.03
C GLY A 290 -16.20 30.53 -22.01
N LEU A 291 -17.11 29.68 -21.52
CA LEU A 291 -17.90 28.77 -22.34
C LEU A 291 -18.90 29.49 -23.24
N GLU A 292 -19.59 30.50 -22.73
CA GLU A 292 -20.48 31.38 -23.51
C GLU A 292 -19.74 32.03 -24.67
N ASN A 293 -18.53 32.55 -24.42
CA ASN A 293 -17.70 33.13 -25.46
C ASN A 293 -17.17 32.08 -26.46
N ALA A 294 -16.88 30.87 -25.98
CA ALA A 294 -16.39 29.76 -26.79
C ALA A 294 -17.48 29.10 -27.65
N CYS A 295 -18.76 29.33 -27.34
CA CYS A 295 -19.90 28.75 -28.04
C CYS A 295 -20.67 29.80 -28.86
N ARG A 296 -21.47 29.32 -29.80
CA ARG A 296 -22.48 30.10 -30.51
C ARG A 296 -23.78 29.32 -30.55
N ASP A 297 -24.90 30.03 -30.52
CA ASP A 297 -26.22 29.45 -30.74
C ASP A 297 -26.41 29.03 -32.19
N THR A 298 -27.02 27.86 -32.38
CA THR A 298 -27.55 27.39 -33.65
C THR A 298 -28.99 26.93 -33.47
N VAL A 299 -29.67 26.59 -34.57
CA VAL A 299 -31.05 26.06 -34.52
C VAL A 299 -31.16 24.76 -33.74
N ASP A 300 -30.07 23.98 -33.66
CA ASP A 300 -30.03 22.66 -33.01
C ASP A 300 -29.43 22.71 -31.59
N GLY A 301 -29.01 23.90 -31.12
CA GLY A 301 -28.36 24.11 -29.81
C GLY A 301 -27.00 24.81 -29.90
N LEU A 302 -26.27 24.82 -28.78
CA LEU A 302 -24.94 25.42 -28.66
C LEU A 302 -23.88 24.58 -29.39
N VAL A 303 -23.06 25.25 -30.19
CA VAL A 303 -21.93 24.66 -30.93
C VAL A 303 -20.68 25.45 -30.61
N VAL A 304 -19.55 24.77 -30.44
CA VAL A 304 -18.25 25.39 -30.19
C VAL A 304 -17.79 26.16 -31.42
N ARG A 305 -17.26 27.36 -31.22
CA ARG A 305 -16.63 28.16 -32.27
C ARG A 305 -15.30 27.54 -32.67
N ASP A 306 -14.99 27.59 -33.97
CA ASP A 306 -13.76 27.00 -34.53
C ASP A 306 -12.50 27.49 -33.80
N GLU A 307 -12.46 28.76 -33.39
CA GLU A 307 -11.31 29.35 -32.69
C GLU A 307 -11.11 28.81 -31.26
N ALA A 308 -12.17 28.30 -30.63
CA ALA A 308 -12.15 27.75 -29.27
C ALA A 308 -12.04 26.22 -29.24
N GLN A 309 -12.19 25.56 -30.39
CA GLN A 309 -12.23 24.10 -30.49
C GLN A 309 -10.96 23.43 -29.94
N ALA A 310 -9.78 23.99 -30.22
CA ALA A 310 -8.51 23.44 -29.75
C ALA A 310 -8.38 23.49 -28.21
N ASP A 311 -8.82 24.58 -27.59
CA ASP A 311 -8.77 24.75 -26.13
C ASP A 311 -9.76 23.82 -25.43
N ILE A 312 -10.96 23.66 -25.98
CA ILE A 312 -11.96 22.72 -25.45
C ILE A 312 -11.50 21.26 -25.65
N ASP A 313 -10.94 20.89 -26.80
CA ASP A 313 -10.45 19.52 -27.02
C ASP A 313 -9.30 19.17 -26.07
N LYS A 314 -8.42 20.13 -25.75
CA LYS A 314 -7.40 19.98 -24.71
C LYS A 314 -8.05 19.72 -23.34
N LEU A 315 -9.06 20.49 -22.97
CA LEU A 315 -9.79 20.31 -21.71
C LEU A 315 -10.46 18.92 -21.63
N LEU A 316 -11.10 18.47 -22.72
CA LEU A 316 -11.72 17.14 -22.80
C LEU A 316 -10.69 16.00 -22.71
N THR A 317 -9.52 16.19 -23.32
CA THR A 317 -8.41 15.22 -23.24
C THR A 317 -7.85 15.14 -21.82
N GLU A 318 -7.66 16.28 -21.15
CA GLU A 318 -7.25 16.33 -19.75
C GLU A 318 -8.30 15.67 -18.83
N PHE A 319 -9.59 15.90 -19.10
CA PHE A 319 -10.69 15.25 -18.39
C PHE A 319 -10.65 13.73 -18.54
N ALA A 320 -10.57 13.21 -19.76
CA ALA A 320 -10.54 11.76 -20.00
C ALA A 320 -9.38 11.07 -19.25
N ARG A 321 -8.20 11.69 -19.23
CA ARG A 321 -7.04 11.18 -18.46
C ARG A 321 -7.31 11.20 -16.95
N ALA A 322 -7.85 12.31 -16.44
CA ALA A 322 -8.15 12.44 -15.02
C ALA A 322 -9.24 11.46 -14.57
N GLN A 323 -10.31 11.29 -15.36
CA GLN A 323 -11.37 10.31 -15.14
C GLN A 323 -10.79 8.90 -15.02
N GLN A 324 -9.98 8.48 -15.99
CA GLN A 324 -9.33 7.17 -15.96
C GLN A 324 -8.44 6.98 -14.72
N ALA A 325 -7.68 8.00 -14.32
CA ALA A 325 -6.85 7.93 -13.13
C ALA A 325 -7.67 7.86 -11.84
N SER A 326 -8.75 8.64 -11.75
CA SER A 326 -9.70 8.64 -10.63
C SER A 326 -10.40 7.29 -10.47
N GLU A 327 -10.81 6.64 -11.56
CA GLU A 327 -11.40 5.29 -11.54
C GLU A 327 -10.42 4.25 -10.99
N GLN A 328 -9.12 4.38 -11.31
CA GLN A 328 -8.10 3.43 -10.86
C GLN A 328 -7.76 3.58 -9.37
N VAL A 329 -7.81 4.80 -8.83
CA VAL A 329 -7.47 5.07 -7.43
C VAL A 329 -8.64 4.85 -6.47
N ARG A 330 -9.89 5.00 -6.93
CA ARG A 330 -11.10 4.91 -6.10
C ARG A 330 -11.23 3.62 -5.27
N PRO A 331 -10.98 2.41 -5.81
CA PRO A 331 -11.07 1.19 -5.01
C PRO A 331 -10.06 1.18 -3.86
N MET A 332 -8.86 1.72 -4.10
CA MET A 332 -7.80 1.77 -3.08
C MET A 332 -8.15 2.77 -1.96
N LEU A 333 -8.69 3.93 -2.31
CA LEU A 333 -9.19 4.91 -1.34
C LEU A 333 -10.35 4.35 -0.51
N THR A 334 -11.26 3.62 -1.15
CA THR A 334 -12.40 2.97 -0.48
C THR A 334 -11.91 1.91 0.52
N GLN A 335 -10.99 1.04 0.10
CA GLN A 335 -10.36 0.06 1.00
C GLN A 335 -9.62 0.72 2.17
N TYR A 336 -8.98 1.87 1.95
CA TYR A 336 -8.38 2.63 3.05
C TYR A 336 -9.44 3.19 4.00
N ALA A 337 -10.53 3.76 3.46
CA ALA A 337 -11.66 4.29 4.21
C ALA A 337 -12.35 3.24 5.09
N ASP A 338 -12.49 2.01 4.62
CA ASP A 338 -13.10 0.89 5.38
C ASP A 338 -12.23 0.45 6.58
N ARG A 339 -10.94 0.80 6.53
CA ARG A 339 -9.97 0.50 7.59
C ARG A 339 -9.79 1.66 8.57
N ILE A 340 -10.41 2.81 8.37
CA ILE A 340 -10.40 3.92 9.33
C ILE A 340 -11.32 3.59 10.53
N GLN A 341 -10.88 3.92 11.74
CA GLN A 341 -11.67 3.76 12.96
C GLN A 341 -12.93 4.64 12.89
N ALA A 342 -14.08 4.17 13.39
CA ALA A 342 -15.35 4.89 13.20
C ALA A 342 -15.95 5.43 14.51
N ASP A 343 -15.14 5.50 15.56
CA ASP A 343 -15.56 5.87 16.92
C ASP A 343 -15.70 7.38 17.13
N ASP A 344 -14.97 8.21 16.37
CA ASP A 344 -15.12 9.66 16.40
C ASP A 344 -15.59 10.28 15.06
N ASP A 345 -16.20 11.47 15.17
CA ASP A 345 -16.79 12.19 14.04
C ASP A 345 -15.78 12.56 12.95
N LEU A 346 -14.54 12.88 13.33
CA LEU A 346 -13.52 13.31 12.39
C LEU A 346 -13.08 12.15 11.51
N HIS A 347 -12.91 10.95 12.08
CA HIS A 347 -12.58 9.77 11.31
C HIS A 347 -13.73 9.35 10.37
N ARG A 348 -14.98 9.46 10.83
CA ARG A 348 -16.16 9.22 9.96
C ARG A 348 -16.17 10.17 8.75
N GLN A 349 -15.92 11.46 8.98
CA GLN A 349 -15.84 12.47 7.92
C GLN A 349 -14.70 12.20 6.92
N TRP A 350 -13.54 11.78 7.41
CA TRP A 350 -12.43 11.37 6.55
C TRP A 350 -12.78 10.14 5.70
N ALA A 351 -13.40 9.13 6.31
CA ALA A 351 -13.81 7.93 5.60
C ALA A 351 -14.88 8.22 4.54
N GLU A 352 -15.83 9.13 4.81
CA GLU A 352 -16.79 9.62 3.81
C GLU A 352 -16.09 10.36 2.66
N LEU A 353 -15.16 11.25 2.98
CA LEU A 353 -14.40 12.02 2.00
C LEU A 353 -13.61 11.12 1.05
N LEU A 354 -12.91 10.12 1.58
CA LEU A 354 -12.09 9.19 0.78
C LEU A 354 -12.93 8.32 -0.16
N ARG A 355 -14.20 8.06 0.17
CA ARG A 355 -15.14 7.34 -0.71
C ARG A 355 -15.73 8.25 -1.80
N GLY A 356 -15.66 9.57 -1.63
CA GLY A 356 -16.23 10.55 -2.55
C GLY A 356 -15.38 10.81 -3.80
N ASP A 357 -16.02 11.40 -4.81
CA ASP A 357 -15.38 11.77 -6.08
C ASP A 357 -14.25 12.79 -5.91
N LEU A 358 -14.36 13.66 -4.90
CA LEU A 358 -13.35 14.67 -4.62
C LEU A 358 -11.99 14.03 -4.28
N ALA A 359 -11.96 13.00 -3.44
CA ALA A 359 -10.72 12.30 -3.13
C ALA A 359 -10.14 11.63 -4.39
N ALA A 360 -10.98 10.95 -5.19
CA ALA A 360 -10.52 10.33 -6.43
C ALA A 360 -9.95 11.37 -7.43
N ALA A 361 -10.54 12.56 -7.49
CA ALA A 361 -10.06 13.67 -8.32
C ALA A 361 -8.76 14.30 -7.80
N MET A 362 -8.56 14.35 -6.48
CA MET A 362 -7.33 14.86 -5.86
C MET A 362 -6.15 13.88 -5.99
N PHE A 363 -6.39 12.58 -5.79
CA PHE A 363 -5.33 11.56 -5.83
C PHE A 363 -5.04 11.05 -7.25
N GLY A 364 -6.01 11.11 -8.17
CA GLY A 364 -5.87 10.65 -9.55
C GLY A 364 -4.67 11.25 -10.29
N PRO A 365 -4.50 12.59 -10.32
CA PRO A 365 -3.36 13.22 -11.00
C PRO A 365 -1.99 12.80 -10.44
N SER A 366 -1.86 12.69 -9.11
CA SER A 366 -0.62 12.20 -8.49
C SER A 366 -0.37 10.72 -8.79
N TYR A 367 -1.42 9.93 -8.90
CA TYR A 367 -1.33 8.53 -9.33
C TYR A 367 -0.88 8.42 -10.78
N GLU A 368 -1.42 9.23 -11.69
CA GLU A 368 -1.03 9.23 -13.10
C GLU A 368 0.40 9.77 -13.31
N ALA A 369 0.77 10.86 -12.64
CA ALA A 369 2.12 11.43 -12.71
C ALA A 369 3.19 10.47 -12.14
N GLY A 370 2.80 9.60 -11.21
CA GLY A 370 3.69 8.59 -10.64
C GLY A 370 3.86 7.35 -11.52
N LYS A 371 3.05 7.17 -12.57
CA LYS A 371 3.17 6.02 -13.47
C LYS A 371 4.35 6.20 -14.41
N VAL A 372 5.18 5.19 -14.49
CA VAL A 372 6.17 5.04 -15.54
C VAL A 372 5.77 3.87 -16.44
N THR A 373 6.23 3.89 -17.69
CA THR A 373 6.07 2.72 -18.55
C THR A 373 7.02 1.60 -18.12
N PRO A 374 6.74 0.33 -18.46
CA PRO A 374 7.66 -0.78 -18.20
C PRO A 374 9.08 -0.53 -18.71
N GLU A 375 9.22 0.07 -19.89
CA GLU A 375 10.49 0.42 -20.51
C GLU A 375 11.27 1.41 -19.64
N VAL A 376 10.63 2.50 -19.21
CA VAL A 376 11.25 3.51 -18.33
C VAL A 376 11.67 2.87 -16.99
N ALA A 377 10.84 2.00 -16.41
CA ALA A 377 11.16 1.35 -15.14
C ALA A 377 12.34 0.37 -15.26
N ILE A 378 12.39 -0.42 -16.34
CA ILE A 378 13.49 -1.34 -16.61
C ILE A 378 14.77 -0.56 -16.88
N GLN A 379 14.71 0.48 -17.70
CA GLN A 379 15.85 1.37 -17.95
C GLN A 379 16.38 1.99 -16.65
N ALA A 380 15.50 2.52 -15.79
CA ALA A 380 15.90 3.06 -14.50
C ALA A 380 16.53 2.00 -13.57
N THR A 381 16.06 0.75 -13.65
CA THR A 381 16.64 -0.36 -12.88
C THR A 381 18.04 -0.71 -13.40
N LEU A 382 18.22 -0.78 -14.73
CA LEU A 382 19.49 -1.13 -15.37
C LEU A 382 20.51 0.01 -15.36
N ALA A 383 20.07 1.28 -15.37
CA ALA A 383 20.94 2.46 -15.32
C ALA A 383 21.80 2.53 -14.04
N LYS A 384 21.44 1.78 -12.99
CA LYS A 384 22.26 1.62 -11.79
C LYS A 384 23.51 0.78 -12.02
N MET A 385 23.44 -0.15 -12.99
CA MET A 385 24.47 -1.14 -13.30
C MET A 385 25.21 -0.80 -14.60
N PHE A 386 24.54 -0.10 -15.52
CA PHE A 386 25.01 0.17 -16.88
C PHE A 386 24.93 1.65 -17.24
N THR A 387 25.81 2.07 -18.14
CA THR A 387 25.75 3.34 -18.85
C THR A 387 25.60 3.09 -20.33
N GLU A 388 24.81 3.92 -21.01
CA GLU A 388 24.66 3.84 -22.45
C GLU A 388 25.85 4.51 -23.15
N GLN A 389 26.52 3.75 -24.03
CA GLN A 389 27.60 4.21 -24.90
C GLN A 389 27.40 3.60 -26.28
N ASP A 390 27.28 4.45 -27.31
CA ASP A 390 27.09 4.03 -28.72
C ASP A 390 25.90 3.07 -28.93
N GLY A 391 24.79 3.29 -28.20
CA GLY A 391 23.60 2.44 -28.26
C GLY A 391 23.75 1.07 -27.58
N ARG A 392 24.85 0.84 -26.85
CA ARG A 392 25.09 -0.35 -26.02
C ARG A 392 25.16 0.02 -24.54
N LEU A 393 24.65 -0.86 -23.69
CA LEU A 393 24.72 -0.74 -22.24
C LEU A 393 26.00 -1.39 -21.75
N LYS A 394 26.96 -0.55 -21.34
CA LYS A 394 28.24 -0.97 -20.76
C LYS A 394 28.20 -0.88 -19.25
N MET A 395 28.74 -1.91 -18.60
CA MET A 395 28.83 -1.96 -17.14
C MET A 395 29.59 -0.75 -16.59
N ILE A 396 29.06 -0.12 -15.54
CA ILE A 396 29.77 0.94 -14.82
C ILE A 396 30.94 0.29 -14.09
N SER A 397 32.14 0.86 -14.22
CA SER A 397 33.34 0.37 -13.54
C SER A 397 33.08 0.26 -12.04
N GLN A 398 33.35 -0.91 -11.43
CA GLN A 398 33.11 -1.30 -10.02
C GLN A 398 31.76 -2.01 -9.73
N ASN A 399 30.85 -2.16 -10.69
CA ASN A 399 29.54 -2.80 -10.43
C ASN A 399 29.50 -4.32 -10.66
N GLU A 400 30.63 -4.97 -10.94
CA GLU A 400 30.65 -6.39 -11.32
C GLU A 400 30.08 -7.31 -10.21
N GLU A 401 30.53 -7.12 -8.97
CA GLU A 401 30.04 -7.88 -7.81
C GLU A 401 28.55 -7.60 -7.53
N GLU A 402 28.10 -6.35 -7.71
CA GLU A 402 26.70 -5.98 -7.52
C GLU A 402 25.78 -6.62 -8.57
N ILE A 403 26.22 -6.64 -9.84
CA ILE A 403 25.50 -7.29 -10.93
C ILE A 403 25.41 -8.80 -10.69
N GLU A 404 26.51 -9.43 -10.27
CA GLU A 404 26.52 -10.86 -9.95
C GLU A 404 25.58 -11.18 -8.77
N LYS A 405 25.65 -10.39 -7.68
CA LYS A 405 24.75 -10.50 -6.52
C LYS A 405 23.30 -10.32 -6.94
N PHE A 406 23.00 -9.30 -7.74
CA PHE A 406 21.67 -9.01 -8.24
C PHE A 406 21.12 -10.18 -9.07
N ALA A 407 21.84 -10.61 -10.11
CA ALA A 407 21.41 -11.70 -10.99
C ALA A 407 21.27 -13.03 -10.21
N SER A 408 22.24 -13.36 -9.35
CA SER A 408 22.20 -14.56 -8.51
C SER A 408 21.03 -14.55 -7.54
N LYS A 409 20.73 -13.40 -6.93
CA LYS A 409 19.56 -13.22 -6.07
C LYS A 409 18.28 -13.43 -6.85
N MET A 410 18.14 -12.81 -8.03
CA MET A 410 16.95 -12.95 -8.88
C MET A 410 16.70 -14.41 -9.30
N PHE A 411 17.74 -15.17 -9.66
CA PHE A 411 17.62 -16.62 -9.91
C PHE A 411 17.18 -17.41 -8.67
N ARG A 412 17.66 -17.04 -7.49
CA ARG A 412 17.31 -17.71 -6.24
C ARG A 412 15.86 -17.43 -5.87
N ASP A 413 15.48 -16.17 -5.91
CA ASP A 413 14.12 -15.70 -5.61
C ASP A 413 13.11 -16.30 -6.59
N TYR A 414 13.42 -16.36 -7.89
CA TYR A 414 12.55 -17.00 -8.88
C TYR A 414 12.38 -18.50 -8.61
N ARG A 415 13.46 -19.23 -8.31
CA ARG A 415 13.37 -20.67 -7.99
C ARG A 415 12.54 -20.93 -6.74
N ASP A 416 12.68 -20.08 -5.73
CA ASP A 416 11.91 -20.17 -4.49
C ASP A 416 10.43 -19.84 -4.72
N ALA A 417 10.14 -18.77 -5.48
CA ALA A 417 8.79 -18.41 -5.89
C ALA A 417 8.12 -19.54 -6.69
N ARG A 418 8.85 -20.10 -7.67
CA ARG A 418 8.37 -21.24 -8.47
C ARG A 418 8.09 -22.45 -7.58
N ARG A 419 9.01 -22.84 -6.68
CA ARG A 419 8.82 -23.97 -5.76
C ARG A 419 7.59 -23.77 -4.87
N ARG A 420 7.42 -22.59 -4.28
CA ARG A 420 6.27 -22.28 -3.42
C ARG A 420 4.96 -22.18 -4.21
N GLY A 421 5.02 -21.72 -5.46
CA GLY A 421 3.88 -21.68 -6.36
C GLY A 421 3.35 -23.06 -6.79
N HIS A 422 4.06 -24.16 -6.49
CA HIS A 422 3.56 -25.51 -6.78
C HIS A 422 2.29 -25.83 -5.98
N SER A 423 2.25 -25.50 -4.68
CA SER A 423 1.05 -25.77 -3.86
C SER A 423 -0.17 -24.99 -4.36
N VAL A 424 0.03 -23.76 -4.83
CA VAL A 424 -1.01 -22.95 -5.47
C VAL A 424 -1.47 -23.59 -6.78
N THR A 425 -0.54 -24.12 -7.57
CA THR A 425 -0.85 -24.80 -8.84
C THR A 425 -1.59 -26.11 -8.61
N GLU A 426 -1.21 -26.89 -7.60
CA GLU A 426 -1.91 -28.11 -7.17
C GLU A 426 -3.33 -27.82 -6.66
N PHE A 427 -3.50 -26.72 -5.93
CA PHE A 427 -4.81 -26.25 -5.53
C PHE A 427 -5.63 -25.80 -6.74
N ALA A 428 -5.06 -24.96 -7.61
CA ALA A 428 -5.71 -24.45 -8.81
C ALA A 428 -6.26 -25.59 -9.68
N ALA A 429 -5.49 -26.67 -9.86
CA ALA A 429 -5.91 -27.85 -10.62
C ALA A 429 -7.20 -28.53 -10.09
N LYS A 430 -7.55 -28.30 -8.82
CA LYS A 430 -8.75 -28.82 -8.18
C LYS A 430 -9.92 -27.84 -8.17
N ILE A 431 -9.73 -26.60 -8.63
CA ILE A 431 -10.82 -25.63 -8.78
C ILE A 431 -11.75 -26.11 -9.91
N THR A 432 -13.04 -26.15 -9.60
CA THR A 432 -14.10 -26.65 -10.51
C THR A 432 -14.44 -25.66 -11.62
N ASP A 433 -14.38 -24.36 -11.32
CA ASP A 433 -14.56 -23.29 -12.30
C ASP A 433 -13.33 -23.18 -13.23
N PRO A 434 -13.47 -23.41 -14.56
CA PRO A 434 -12.35 -23.39 -15.49
C PRO A 434 -11.63 -22.04 -15.58
N GLU A 435 -12.35 -20.92 -15.57
CA GLU A 435 -11.74 -19.58 -15.70
C GLU A 435 -10.93 -19.25 -14.44
N MET A 436 -11.49 -19.56 -13.26
CA MET A 436 -10.79 -19.36 -11.99
C MET A 436 -9.58 -20.28 -11.86
N ARG A 437 -9.70 -21.55 -12.29
CA ARG A 437 -8.57 -22.49 -12.35
C ARG A 437 -7.42 -21.91 -13.18
N ASP A 438 -7.72 -21.44 -14.39
CA ASP A 438 -6.70 -20.92 -15.30
C ASP A 438 -6.09 -19.62 -14.76
N ALA A 439 -6.91 -18.74 -14.16
CA ALA A 439 -6.43 -17.53 -13.51
C ALA A 439 -5.49 -17.84 -12.33
N PHE A 440 -5.86 -18.75 -11.42
CA PHE A 440 -5.01 -19.17 -10.29
C PHE A 440 -3.71 -19.88 -10.73
N ALA A 441 -3.74 -20.60 -11.86
CA ALA A 441 -2.56 -21.25 -12.42
C ALA A 441 -1.58 -20.24 -13.03
N SER A 442 -2.08 -19.12 -13.56
CA SER A 442 -1.28 -18.06 -14.19
C SER A 442 -0.36 -17.32 -13.22
N THR A 443 0.68 -16.69 -13.75
CA THR A 443 1.59 -15.85 -12.95
C THR A 443 0.83 -14.68 -12.33
N GLY A 444 -0.03 -14.01 -13.08
CA GLY A 444 -0.85 -12.90 -12.60
C GLY A 444 -1.75 -13.27 -11.43
N GLY A 445 -2.44 -14.41 -11.49
CA GLY A 445 -3.26 -14.88 -10.37
C GLY A 445 -2.44 -15.20 -9.13
N LYS A 446 -1.28 -15.85 -9.28
CA LYS A 446 -0.35 -16.06 -8.16
C LYS A 446 0.09 -14.74 -7.50
N PHE A 447 0.27 -13.68 -8.28
CA PHE A 447 0.53 -12.34 -7.76
C PHE A 447 -0.68 -11.76 -7.02
N VAL A 448 -1.89 -11.82 -7.59
CA VAL A 448 -3.12 -11.36 -6.91
C VAL A 448 -3.26 -12.04 -5.55
N MET A 449 -3.21 -13.38 -5.54
CA MET A 449 -3.31 -14.18 -4.32
C MET A 449 -2.23 -13.83 -3.29
N ALA A 450 -0.97 -13.63 -3.73
CA ALA A 450 0.10 -13.24 -2.82
C ALA A 450 -0.10 -11.84 -2.22
N THR A 451 -0.59 -10.88 -3.02
CA THR A 451 -0.90 -9.53 -2.55
C THR A 451 -2.06 -9.54 -1.57
N GLU A 452 -3.14 -10.27 -1.87
CA GLU A 452 -4.30 -10.38 -0.99
C GLU A 452 -3.97 -11.12 0.31
N ALA A 453 -3.21 -12.22 0.25
CA ALA A 453 -2.73 -12.91 1.45
C ALA A 453 -1.82 -12.02 2.30
N LYS A 454 -0.94 -11.22 1.67
CA LYS A 454 -0.12 -10.23 2.38
C LYS A 454 -0.97 -9.14 3.02
N GLN A 455 -2.00 -8.66 2.33
CA GLN A 455 -2.92 -7.66 2.86
C GLN A 455 -3.67 -8.22 4.08
N ALA A 456 -4.23 -9.43 3.97
CA ALA A 456 -4.88 -10.12 5.09
C ALA A 456 -3.94 -10.29 6.29
N LEU A 457 -2.67 -10.68 6.04
CA LEU A 457 -1.66 -10.75 7.10
C LEU A 457 -1.34 -9.40 7.72
N SER A 458 -1.32 -8.34 6.91
CA SER A 458 -1.12 -6.99 7.42
C SER A 458 -2.29 -6.52 8.28
N GLU A 459 -3.50 -7.07 8.11
CA GLU A 459 -4.67 -6.72 8.91
C GLU A 459 -4.68 -7.40 10.28
N ILE A 460 -3.81 -8.39 10.49
CA ILE A 460 -3.63 -9.03 11.79
C ILE A 460 -2.87 -8.06 12.69
N ASN A 461 -3.62 -7.31 13.49
CA ASN A 461 -3.01 -6.55 14.57
C ASN A 461 -2.69 -7.49 15.73
N VAL A 462 -1.41 -7.56 16.09
CA VAL A 462 -0.98 -8.37 17.21
C VAL A 462 -0.41 -7.47 18.29
N GLU A 463 -1.22 -7.20 19.30
CA GLU A 463 -0.78 -6.53 20.51
C GLU A 463 0.03 -7.48 21.38
N GLY A 464 1.33 -7.56 21.10
CA GLY A 464 2.26 -8.44 21.79
C GLY A 464 2.23 -8.26 23.31
N PHE A 465 2.09 -7.02 23.78
CA PHE A 465 2.03 -6.72 25.21
C PHE A 465 0.72 -7.19 25.84
N ALA A 466 -0.42 -6.99 25.17
CA ALA A 466 -1.69 -7.52 25.62
C ALA A 466 -1.67 -9.05 25.67
N LEU A 467 -1.11 -9.73 24.66
CA LEU A 467 -0.95 -11.20 24.65
C LEU A 467 -0.11 -11.69 25.83
N TRP A 468 1.07 -11.11 26.02
CA TRP A 468 1.95 -11.43 27.15
C TRP A 468 1.23 -11.20 28.49
N ARG A 469 0.57 -10.04 28.64
CA ARG A 469 -0.21 -9.72 29.84
C ARG A 469 -1.33 -10.72 30.07
N HIS A 470 -2.11 -11.07 29.04
CA HIS A 470 -3.22 -12.02 29.15
C HIS A 470 -2.74 -13.44 29.46
N GLU A 471 -1.54 -13.83 29.03
CA GLU A 471 -0.97 -15.13 29.34
C GLU A 471 -0.67 -15.25 30.84
N PHE A 472 -0.07 -14.22 31.44
CA PHE A 472 0.46 -14.27 32.82
C PHE A 472 -0.42 -13.58 33.86
N PHE A 473 -1.31 -12.69 33.47
CA PHE A 473 -2.11 -11.89 34.40
C PHE A 473 -3.60 -11.95 34.05
N GLU A 474 -4.44 -11.98 35.07
CA GLU A 474 -5.89 -11.94 34.98
C GLU A 474 -6.39 -10.52 35.30
N SER A 475 -7.30 -10.00 34.48
CA SER A 475 -7.90 -8.69 34.70
C SER A 475 -9.08 -8.83 35.66
N THR A 476 -9.08 -8.01 36.71
CA THR A 476 -10.14 -7.93 37.72
C THR A 476 -10.57 -6.46 37.89
N ASP A 477 -11.70 -6.23 38.58
CA ASP A 477 -12.19 -4.87 38.86
C ASP A 477 -11.18 -4.01 39.65
N ALA A 478 -10.28 -4.66 40.40
CA ALA A 478 -9.25 -3.99 41.20
C ALA A 478 -7.87 -3.95 40.53
N GLY A 479 -7.74 -4.36 39.26
CA GLY A 479 -6.46 -4.39 38.52
C GLY A 479 -6.05 -5.78 38.05
N TYR A 480 -4.74 -6.03 37.93
CA TYR A 480 -4.19 -7.26 37.36
C TYR A 480 -3.64 -8.19 38.44
N VAL A 481 -4.11 -9.43 38.46
CA VAL A 481 -3.66 -10.48 39.38
C VAL A 481 -2.75 -11.47 38.65
N ALA A 482 -1.60 -11.80 39.23
CA ALA A 482 -0.66 -12.76 38.66
C ALA A 482 -1.24 -14.19 38.68
N LYS A 483 -1.19 -14.88 37.54
CA LYS A 483 -1.47 -16.32 37.44
C LYS A 483 -0.28 -17.13 37.94
N ALA A 484 -0.47 -18.42 38.19
CA ALA A 484 0.62 -19.30 38.65
C ALA A 484 1.85 -19.30 37.73
N ALA A 485 1.66 -19.28 36.41
CA ALA A 485 2.76 -19.24 35.44
C ALA A 485 3.54 -17.90 35.43
N ALA A 486 2.96 -16.82 35.96
CA ALA A 486 3.56 -15.50 35.96
C ALA A 486 4.82 -15.44 36.82
N PHE A 487 4.88 -16.20 37.91
CA PHE A 487 5.98 -16.08 38.89
C PHE A 487 7.32 -16.54 38.32
N GLU A 488 7.33 -17.54 37.43
CA GLU A 488 8.56 -17.94 36.74
C GLU A 488 8.97 -16.91 35.68
N GLU A 489 8.01 -16.40 34.92
CA GLU A 489 8.26 -15.36 33.91
C GLU A 489 8.78 -14.07 34.56
N VAL A 490 8.18 -13.64 35.67
CA VAL A 490 8.61 -12.47 36.45
C VAL A 490 10.05 -12.63 36.94
N ARG A 491 10.43 -13.81 37.46
CA ARG A 491 11.82 -14.07 37.85
C ARG A 491 12.77 -14.00 36.65
N SER A 492 12.37 -14.54 35.50
CA SER A 492 13.16 -14.45 34.28
C SER A 492 13.34 -13.01 33.81
N ILE A 493 12.28 -12.20 33.83
CA ILE A 493 12.34 -10.79 33.41
C ILE A 493 13.26 -10.01 34.35
N LEU A 494 13.13 -10.19 35.67
CA LEU A 494 14.00 -9.52 36.63
C LEU A 494 15.48 -9.82 36.40
N ALA A 495 15.83 -11.07 36.06
CA ALA A 495 17.21 -11.45 35.75
C ALA A 495 17.71 -10.83 34.43
N ASP A 496 16.86 -10.73 33.40
CA ASP A 496 17.24 -10.12 32.12
C ASP A 496 17.35 -8.59 32.22
N VAL A 497 16.52 -7.95 33.05
CA VAL A 497 16.61 -6.51 33.34
C VAL A 497 17.94 -6.17 34.00
N GLU A 498 18.41 -6.99 34.94
CA GLU A 498 19.72 -6.79 35.56
C GLU A 498 20.84 -6.82 34.51
N LYS A 499 20.81 -7.77 33.56
CA LYS A 499 21.79 -7.85 32.46
C LYS A 499 21.72 -6.64 31.52
N VAL A 500 20.52 -6.27 31.06
CA VAL A 500 20.35 -5.10 30.17
C VAL A 500 20.79 -3.82 30.89
N GLY A 501 20.50 -3.69 32.19
CA GLY A 501 20.96 -2.57 32.99
C GLY A 501 22.48 -2.52 33.20
N GLU A 502 23.18 -3.65 33.12
CA GLU A 502 24.66 -3.70 33.10
C GLU A 502 25.24 -3.33 31.73
N GLU A 503 24.56 -3.71 30.64
CA GLU A 503 24.97 -3.39 29.28
C GLU A 503 24.79 -1.90 28.94
N LEU A 504 23.67 -1.30 29.34
CA LEU A 504 23.40 0.13 29.13
C LEU A 504 24.35 1.06 29.89
N LYS A 505 25.12 0.54 30.86
CA LYS A 505 26.15 1.29 31.59
C LYS A 505 27.52 1.28 30.89
N LYS A 506 27.67 0.51 29.81
CA LYS A 506 28.90 0.48 29.00
C LYS A 506 28.74 1.51 27.89
N ASP A 507 29.67 2.46 27.80
CA ASP A 507 29.65 3.60 26.85
C ASP A 507 29.82 3.22 25.35
N ASP A 508 29.50 1.99 24.94
CA ASP A 508 29.76 1.45 23.60
C ASP A 508 28.49 1.33 22.71
N PHE A 509 27.47 2.17 22.93
CA PHE A 509 26.23 2.18 22.11
C PHE A 509 26.14 3.35 21.13
#